data_AF-X1IY89-F1
#
_entry.id   AF-X1IY89-F1
#
_cell.length_a   1.000
_cell.length_b   1.000
_cell.length_c   1.000
_cell.angle_alpha   90.00
_cell.angle_beta   90.00
_cell.angle_gamma   90.00
#
_symmetry.space_group_name_H-M   'P 1'
#
loop_
_entity.id
_entity.type
_entity.pdbx_description
1 polymer ?
#
loop_
_entity_poly.entity_id
_entity_poly.type
_entity_poly.pdbx_seq_one_letter_code
_entity_poly.pdbx_strand_id
1 'polypeptide(L)'
;QGITTEMLGLDGMGYAPLSKKNLEMMLLYWSGVNGYPKLDYNWSSVAEYLQQFRHKTSGNVAYLIPNSCLRAETVGWEDRPATEKEIRAMQDMIRQGMTEGAVGLSTGLSYPPGIWASTEELVELCKTVAECGGVYVTHVRYDLGDGAFDPFREAVAIGARSGCPVHFSHYCTNLATRGQAARLLQLVDEARASGVDLTFDAYPYEAGSSTLHIAVSMWAHNGGPYELLKRLKNKDDRAKMRGQSTKIVGSVEGIVISAVKTEKN
;
A
#
# COMPACT_ATOMS: atom_id res chain seq x y z
N GLN A 1 1.28 23.18 -10.08
CA GLN A 1 1.85 23.02 -8.72
C GLN A 1 3.40 23.03 -8.71
N GLY A 2 4.10 23.07 -9.85
CA GLY A 2 5.57 23.20 -9.87
C GLY A 2 6.34 21.92 -9.52
N ILE A 3 5.65 20.78 -9.41
CA ILE A 3 6.25 19.47 -9.15
C ILE A 3 7.07 19.04 -10.37
N THR A 4 8.31 18.61 -10.14
CA THR A 4 9.23 18.14 -11.19
C THR A 4 9.64 16.69 -11.04
N THR A 5 9.30 16.03 -9.93
CA THR A 5 9.60 14.63 -9.66
C THR A 5 8.43 14.01 -8.92
N GLU A 6 7.97 12.85 -9.37
CA GLU A 6 6.91 12.08 -8.73
C GLU A 6 7.45 10.73 -8.26
N MET A 7 7.14 10.38 -7.01
CA MET A 7 7.36 9.04 -6.47
C MET A 7 6.10 8.21 -6.70
N LEU A 8 6.21 7.17 -7.51
CA LEU A 8 5.13 6.25 -7.83
C LEU A 8 5.28 4.98 -7.01
N GLY A 9 4.20 4.19 -6.95
CA GLY A 9 4.22 2.92 -6.24
C GLY A 9 3.99 3.08 -4.73
N LEU A 10 3.45 4.20 -4.24
CA LEU A 10 3.21 4.46 -2.82
C LEU A 10 2.08 3.59 -2.24
N ASP A 11 2.03 3.48 -0.91
CA ASP A 11 0.97 2.80 -0.16
C ASP A 11 0.73 1.35 -0.58
N GLY A 12 1.80 0.64 -0.99
CA GLY A 12 1.69 -0.72 -1.52
C GLY A 12 0.85 -0.81 -2.79
N MET A 13 0.52 0.32 -3.43
CA MET A 13 -0.26 0.41 -4.65
C MET A 13 0.66 0.60 -5.85
N GLY A 14 0.51 -0.24 -6.87
CA GLY A 14 1.21 -0.04 -8.14
C GLY A 14 0.92 -1.15 -9.14
N TYR A 15 1.72 -1.18 -10.19
CA TYR A 15 1.42 -1.94 -11.41
C TYR A 15 2.60 -2.76 -11.92
N ALA A 16 3.68 -2.88 -11.14
CA ALA A 16 4.86 -3.68 -11.48
C ALA A 16 5.68 -4.03 -10.22
N PRO A 17 6.39 -5.17 -10.22
CA PRO A 17 6.35 -6.23 -11.24
C PRO A 17 5.11 -7.12 -11.06
N LEU A 18 4.46 -7.49 -12.17
CA LEU A 18 3.24 -8.31 -12.19
C LEU A 18 3.13 -9.10 -13.50
N SER A 19 2.64 -10.33 -13.43
CA SER A 19 2.11 -11.01 -14.61
C SER A 19 0.91 -10.26 -15.17
N LYS A 20 0.63 -10.42 -16.47
CA LYS A 20 -0.51 -9.77 -17.14
C LYS A 20 -1.84 -9.97 -16.39
N LYS A 21 -2.09 -11.20 -15.91
CA LYS A 21 -3.29 -11.55 -15.13
C LYS A 21 -3.39 -10.73 -13.84
N ASN A 22 -2.28 -10.61 -13.10
CA ASN A 22 -2.28 -9.87 -11.83
C ASN A 22 -2.30 -8.35 -12.05
N LEU A 23 -1.70 -7.87 -13.13
CA LEU A 23 -1.82 -6.47 -13.57
C LEU A 23 -3.29 -6.11 -13.83
N GLU A 24 -4.04 -6.94 -14.56
CA GLU A 24 -5.48 -6.74 -14.79
C GLU A 24 -6.28 -6.66 -13.48
N MET A 25 -5.96 -7.53 -12.51
CA MET A 25 -6.60 -7.47 -11.19
C MET A 25 -6.26 -6.19 -10.42
N MET A 26 -5.00 -5.75 -10.41
CA MET A 26 -4.60 -4.50 -9.75
C MET A 26 -5.24 -3.27 -10.39
N LEU A 27 -5.33 -3.23 -11.72
CA LEU A 27 -6.02 -2.16 -12.44
C LEU A 27 -7.50 -2.09 -12.05
N LEU A 28 -8.18 -3.23 -11.99
CA LEU A 28 -9.57 -3.27 -11.56
C LEU A 28 -9.72 -2.80 -10.11
N TYR A 29 -8.88 -3.30 -9.20
CA TYR A 29 -8.94 -2.99 -7.78
C TYR A 29 -8.73 -1.49 -7.48
N TRP A 30 -7.82 -0.83 -8.20
CA TRP A 30 -7.51 0.60 -8.03
C TRP A 30 -8.29 1.53 -8.96
N SER A 31 -9.16 1.00 -9.81
CA SER A 31 -9.90 1.79 -10.82
C SER A 31 -10.77 2.92 -10.27
N GLY A 32 -11.21 2.80 -9.01
CA GLY A 32 -12.00 3.85 -8.35
C GLY A 32 -11.21 5.12 -8.04
N VAL A 33 -9.87 5.03 -7.94
CA VAL A 33 -8.99 6.19 -7.67
C VAL A 33 -8.20 6.56 -8.92
N ASN A 34 -7.63 5.58 -9.62
CA ASN A 34 -6.74 5.81 -10.77
C ASN A 34 -7.45 5.77 -12.12
N GLY A 35 -8.75 5.45 -12.14
CA GLY A 35 -9.47 5.15 -13.36
C GLY A 35 -9.03 3.85 -14.02
N TYR A 36 -9.54 3.61 -15.22
CA TYR A 36 -9.20 2.43 -16.03
C TYR A 36 -8.90 2.88 -17.47
N PRO A 37 -7.75 3.53 -17.72
CA PRO A 37 -7.44 4.08 -19.03
C PRO A 37 -7.26 2.96 -20.07
N LYS A 38 -7.63 3.22 -21.32
CA LYS A 38 -7.38 2.25 -22.40
C LYS A 38 -5.93 2.36 -22.85
N LEU A 39 -5.06 1.56 -22.26
CA LEU A 39 -3.64 1.47 -22.58
C LEU A 39 -3.29 0.07 -23.11
N ASP A 40 -2.17 -0.03 -23.82
CA ASP A 40 -1.56 -1.33 -24.09
C ASP A 40 -0.76 -1.76 -22.86
N TYR A 41 -1.39 -2.54 -22.00
CA TYR A 41 -0.82 -3.06 -20.76
C TYR A 41 0.20 -4.17 -21.05
N ASN A 42 1.38 -3.78 -21.51
CA ASN A 42 2.41 -4.66 -22.07
C ASN A 42 3.73 -4.71 -21.28
N TRP A 43 3.69 -4.36 -19.99
CA TRP A 43 4.82 -4.48 -19.07
C TRP A 43 4.56 -5.54 -18.00
N SER A 44 5.65 -6.07 -17.46
CA SER A 44 5.65 -7.08 -16.41
C SER A 44 6.76 -6.87 -15.37
N SER A 45 7.82 -6.13 -15.72
CA SER A 45 8.94 -5.80 -14.84
C SER A 45 8.94 -4.33 -14.41
N VAL A 46 9.79 -3.98 -13.43
CA VAL A 46 9.99 -2.58 -13.01
C VAL A 46 10.60 -1.78 -14.15
N ALA A 47 11.59 -2.34 -14.86
CA ALA A 47 12.23 -1.67 -15.99
C ALA A 47 11.23 -1.35 -17.11
N GLU A 48 10.38 -2.32 -17.47
CA GLU A 48 9.34 -2.15 -18.50
C GLU A 48 8.29 -1.11 -18.09
N TYR A 49 7.95 -1.05 -16.79
CA TYR A 49 7.05 -0.04 -16.25
C TYR A 49 7.68 1.36 -16.30
N LEU A 50 8.92 1.52 -15.84
CA LEU A 50 9.64 2.80 -15.91
C LEU A 50 9.81 3.31 -17.35
N GLN A 51 9.94 2.41 -18.32
CA GLN A 51 9.99 2.75 -19.75
C GLN A 51 8.68 3.36 -20.29
N GLN A 52 7.57 3.23 -19.56
CA GLN A 52 6.32 3.92 -19.90
C GLN A 52 6.37 5.43 -19.62
N PHE A 53 7.32 5.88 -18.79
CA PHE A 53 7.46 7.29 -18.42
C PHE A 53 8.66 7.97 -19.08
N ARG A 54 9.71 7.19 -19.40
CA ARG A 54 10.97 7.69 -19.97
C ARG A 54 10.74 8.45 -21.28
N HIS A 55 11.11 9.73 -21.31
CA HIS A 55 10.88 10.67 -22.42
C HIS A 55 9.41 10.83 -22.85
N LYS A 56 8.47 10.38 -22.02
CA LYS A 56 7.01 10.46 -22.24
C LYS A 56 6.30 11.32 -21.19
N THR A 57 7.01 11.75 -20.16
CA THR A 57 6.52 12.62 -19.09
C THR A 57 7.41 13.86 -18.97
N SER A 58 6.84 14.94 -18.40
CA SER A 58 7.55 16.23 -18.24
C SER A 58 8.42 16.30 -16.99
N GLY A 59 8.10 15.50 -15.97
CA GLY A 59 8.87 15.37 -14.73
C GLY A 59 9.66 14.08 -14.67
N ASN A 60 10.49 13.98 -13.64
CA ASN A 60 11.19 12.75 -13.28
C ASN A 60 10.22 11.79 -12.56
N VAL A 61 10.50 10.49 -12.67
CA VAL A 61 9.76 9.44 -11.99
C VAL A 61 10.74 8.62 -11.16
N ALA A 62 10.41 8.45 -9.88
CA ALA A 62 11.00 7.44 -9.01
C ALA A 62 9.92 6.40 -8.68
N TYR A 63 10.31 5.14 -8.45
CA TYR A 63 9.36 4.05 -8.24
C TYR A 63 9.73 3.20 -7.04
N LEU A 64 8.74 2.93 -6.20
CA LEU A 64 8.82 1.96 -5.12
C LEU A 64 8.13 0.67 -5.54
N ILE A 65 8.73 -0.47 -5.21
CA ILE A 65 8.12 -1.78 -5.42
C ILE A 65 6.94 -1.91 -4.43
N PRO A 66 5.69 -2.07 -4.90
CA PRO A 66 4.56 -2.15 -3.99
C PRO A 66 4.42 -3.56 -3.41
N ASN A 67 4.31 -3.69 -2.09
CA ASN A 67 4.18 -5.01 -1.45
C ASN A 67 2.95 -5.80 -1.94
N SER A 68 1.86 -5.11 -2.32
CA SER A 68 0.68 -5.76 -2.89
C SER A 68 0.98 -6.42 -4.23
N CYS A 69 1.91 -5.88 -5.04
CA CYS A 69 2.34 -6.53 -6.29
C CYS A 69 3.11 -7.83 -5.98
N LEU A 70 4.05 -7.76 -5.04
CA LEU A 70 4.82 -8.92 -4.58
C LEU A 70 3.91 -10.04 -4.09
N ARG A 71 2.94 -9.71 -3.21
CA ARG A 71 1.99 -10.69 -2.69
C ARG A 71 1.04 -11.21 -3.76
N ALA A 72 0.48 -10.36 -4.61
CA ALA A 72 -0.42 -10.81 -5.68
C ALA A 72 0.27 -11.80 -6.64
N GLU A 73 1.56 -11.59 -6.92
CA GLU A 73 2.34 -12.45 -7.80
C GLU A 73 2.74 -13.77 -7.14
N THR A 74 3.09 -13.77 -5.85
CA THR A 74 3.68 -14.94 -5.18
C THR A 74 2.68 -15.73 -4.33
N VAL A 75 1.84 -15.03 -3.56
CA VAL A 75 0.89 -15.61 -2.61
C VAL A 75 -0.51 -15.71 -3.23
N GLY A 76 -0.89 -14.68 -3.98
CA GLY A 76 -2.25 -14.45 -4.47
C GLY A 76 -3.00 -13.39 -3.66
N TRP A 77 -4.33 -13.45 -3.72
CA TRP A 77 -5.23 -12.50 -3.05
C TRP A 77 -5.86 -13.06 -1.78
N GLU A 78 -5.38 -14.21 -1.35
CA GLU A 78 -5.88 -14.93 -0.19
C GLU A 78 -5.41 -14.29 1.12
N ASP A 79 -6.33 -14.19 2.07
CA ASP A 79 -6.04 -13.84 3.46
C ASP A 79 -5.36 -15.02 4.15
N ARG A 80 -4.03 -15.11 3.97
CA ARG A 80 -3.17 -16.10 4.61
C ARG A 80 -1.74 -15.59 4.76
N PRO A 81 -0.96 -16.15 5.70
CA PRO A 81 0.49 -15.93 5.74
C PRO A 81 1.17 -16.40 4.46
N ALA A 82 2.24 -15.69 4.07
CA ALA A 82 3.17 -16.18 3.06
C ALA A 82 3.99 -17.35 3.65
N THR A 83 4.24 -18.36 2.82
CA THR A 83 5.22 -19.41 3.14
C THR A 83 6.64 -18.89 2.98
N GLU A 84 7.62 -19.55 3.59
CA GLU A 84 9.02 -19.16 3.41
C GLU A 84 9.47 -19.16 1.94
N LYS A 85 8.92 -20.06 1.12
CA LYS A 85 9.23 -20.11 -0.32
C LYS A 85 8.70 -18.88 -1.04
N GLU A 86 7.49 -18.43 -0.69
CA GLU A 86 6.89 -17.22 -1.24
C GLU A 86 7.62 -15.97 -0.78
N ILE A 87 8.06 -15.91 0.50
CA ILE A 87 8.91 -14.82 1.00
C ILE A 87 10.23 -14.75 0.22
N ARG A 88 10.91 -15.89 0.00
CA ARG A 88 12.13 -15.94 -0.82
C ARG A 88 11.88 -15.44 -2.25
N ALA A 89 10.76 -15.84 -2.86
CA ALA A 89 10.39 -15.36 -4.19
C ALA A 89 10.15 -13.83 -4.21
N MET A 90 9.48 -13.28 -3.19
CA MET A 90 9.30 -11.83 -3.06
C MET A 90 10.63 -11.09 -2.87
N GLN A 91 11.58 -11.65 -2.11
CA GLN A 91 12.93 -11.10 -1.97
C GLN A 91 13.67 -11.08 -3.31
N ASP A 92 13.58 -12.14 -4.10
CA ASP A 92 14.20 -12.19 -5.43
C ASP A 92 13.59 -11.16 -6.38
N MET A 93 12.27 -10.97 -6.33
CA MET A 93 11.58 -9.91 -7.07
C MET A 93 12.01 -8.51 -6.61
N ILE A 94 12.26 -8.30 -5.31
CA ILE A 94 12.81 -7.03 -4.79
C ILE A 94 14.20 -6.80 -5.37
N ARG A 95 15.12 -7.78 -5.29
CA ARG A 95 16.48 -7.65 -5.83
C ARG A 95 16.48 -7.31 -7.32
N GLN A 96 15.61 -7.99 -8.08
CA GLN A 96 15.43 -7.71 -9.50
C GLN A 96 14.90 -6.29 -9.71
N GLY A 97 13.80 -5.91 -9.04
CA GLY A 97 13.20 -4.58 -9.20
C GLY A 97 14.13 -3.43 -8.82
N MET A 98 14.94 -3.60 -7.77
CA MET A 98 15.97 -2.64 -7.38
C MET A 98 17.07 -2.53 -8.44
N THR A 99 17.53 -3.65 -9.00
CA THR A 99 18.49 -3.67 -10.14
C THR A 99 17.91 -2.98 -11.38
N GLU A 100 16.60 -3.10 -11.58
CA GLU A 100 15.86 -2.49 -12.69
C GLU A 100 15.55 -1.00 -12.49
N GLY A 101 15.87 -0.43 -11.33
CA GLY A 101 15.78 1.01 -11.06
C GLY A 101 14.72 1.44 -10.05
N ALA A 102 14.09 0.51 -9.33
CA ALA A 102 13.31 0.88 -8.15
C ALA A 102 14.21 1.46 -7.05
N VAL A 103 13.65 2.34 -6.21
CA VAL A 103 14.38 3.03 -5.13
C VAL A 103 14.04 2.48 -3.73
N GLY A 104 13.17 1.48 -3.65
CA GLY A 104 12.75 0.91 -2.38
C GLY A 104 11.48 0.07 -2.48
N LEU A 105 10.90 -0.20 -1.32
CA LEU A 105 9.65 -0.92 -1.14
C LEU A 105 8.62 0.02 -0.52
N SER A 106 7.36 -0.08 -0.96
CA SER A 106 6.24 0.51 -0.24
C SER A 106 5.29 -0.54 0.33
N THR A 107 4.62 -0.23 1.43
CA THR A 107 3.53 -1.07 1.96
C THR A 107 2.22 -0.33 2.12
N GLY A 108 1.14 -1.06 1.82
CA GLY A 108 -0.25 -0.64 1.96
C GLY A 108 -0.98 -1.52 2.96
N LEU A 109 -0.75 -1.31 4.26
CA LEU A 109 -1.22 -2.25 5.28
C LEU A 109 -2.68 -2.05 5.70
N SER A 110 -3.43 -1.32 4.87
CA SER A 110 -4.89 -1.16 4.93
C SER A 110 -5.61 -1.81 3.75
N TYR A 111 -4.87 -2.38 2.78
CA TYR A 111 -5.40 -2.78 1.48
C TYR A 111 -4.98 -4.21 1.08
N PRO A 112 -5.92 -5.07 0.67
CA PRO A 112 -5.59 -6.35 0.05
C PRO A 112 -4.81 -6.23 -1.27
N PRO A 113 -3.91 -7.19 -1.57
CA PRO A 113 -3.41 -8.25 -0.67
C PRO A 113 -2.32 -7.80 0.32
N GLY A 114 -1.85 -6.55 0.26
CA GLY A 114 -0.75 -6.04 1.07
C GLY A 114 -0.97 -6.12 2.59
N ILE A 115 -2.20 -5.90 3.05
CA ILE A 115 -2.60 -6.00 4.48
C ILE A 115 -2.35 -7.40 5.08
N TRP A 116 -2.32 -8.47 4.28
CA TRP A 116 -2.12 -9.84 4.78
C TRP A 116 -0.67 -10.16 5.13
N ALA A 117 0.28 -9.27 4.84
CA ALA A 117 1.67 -9.43 5.26
C ALA A 117 1.77 -9.42 6.79
N SER A 118 2.51 -10.36 7.37
CA SER A 118 2.88 -10.28 8.80
C SER A 118 4.03 -9.29 9.02
N THR A 119 4.23 -8.83 10.26
CA THR A 119 5.39 -8.02 10.61
C THR A 119 6.70 -8.73 10.27
N GLU A 120 6.78 -10.05 10.51
CA GLU A 120 7.94 -10.89 10.19
C GLU A 120 8.23 -10.94 8.70
N GLU A 121 7.19 -11.11 7.86
CA GLU A 121 7.32 -11.03 6.41
C GLU A 121 7.90 -9.66 6.01
N LEU A 122 7.34 -8.57 6.54
CA LEU A 122 7.82 -7.22 6.24
C LEU A 122 9.28 -7.00 6.68
N VAL A 123 9.70 -7.55 7.83
CA VAL A 123 11.10 -7.50 8.28
C VAL A 123 12.02 -8.21 7.27
N GLU A 124 11.67 -9.40 6.82
CA GLU A 124 12.50 -10.16 5.86
C GLU A 124 12.57 -9.47 4.50
N LEU A 125 11.48 -8.87 4.02
CA LEU A 125 11.49 -8.08 2.79
C LEU A 125 12.34 -6.81 2.95
N CYS A 126 12.21 -6.09 4.07
CA CYS A 126 12.97 -4.86 4.32
C CYS A 126 14.47 -5.11 4.50
N LYS A 127 14.88 -6.28 5.02
CA LYS A 127 16.31 -6.67 5.02
C LYS A 127 16.87 -6.71 3.60
N THR A 128 16.13 -7.31 2.67
CA THR A 128 16.52 -7.35 1.25
C THR A 128 16.53 -5.95 0.62
N VAL A 129 15.59 -5.07 0.98
CA VAL A 129 15.60 -3.68 0.53
C VAL A 129 16.85 -2.94 1.04
N ALA A 130 17.21 -3.13 2.31
CA ALA A 130 18.42 -2.55 2.91
C ALA A 130 19.70 -3.08 2.25
N GLU A 131 19.78 -4.38 1.95
CA GLU A 131 20.87 -4.99 1.18
C GLU A 131 21.05 -4.32 -0.20
N CYS A 132 19.96 -3.88 -0.81
CA CYS A 132 19.95 -3.16 -2.08
C CYS A 132 20.13 -1.63 -1.95
N GLY A 133 20.28 -1.09 -0.73
CA GLY A 133 20.41 0.34 -0.48
C GLY A 133 19.13 1.16 -0.71
N GLY A 134 17.96 0.50 -0.65
CA GLY A 134 16.66 1.15 -0.82
C GLY A 134 16.01 1.63 0.49
N VAL A 135 14.84 2.25 0.36
CA VAL A 135 14.03 2.73 1.49
C VAL A 135 12.73 1.93 1.68
N TYR A 136 12.21 1.93 2.90
CA TYR A 136 10.91 1.37 3.25
C TYR A 136 9.89 2.50 3.49
N VAL A 137 8.91 2.64 2.60
CA VAL A 137 7.84 3.63 2.72
C VAL A 137 6.54 2.95 3.12
N THR A 138 5.79 3.46 4.09
CA THR A 138 4.62 2.73 4.60
C THR A 138 3.40 3.60 4.85
N HIS A 139 2.29 3.16 4.26
CA HIS A 139 0.97 3.32 4.84
C HIS A 139 0.80 2.25 5.92
N VAL A 140 0.92 2.67 7.18
CA VAL A 140 0.94 1.79 8.34
C VAL A 140 -0.35 0.99 8.52
N ARG A 141 -0.27 -0.08 9.32
CA ARG A 141 -1.40 -0.95 9.63
C ARG A 141 -2.33 -0.31 10.65
N TYR A 142 -3.21 0.60 10.23
CA TYR A 142 -4.05 1.38 11.13
C TYR A 142 -5.00 0.57 12.04
N ASP A 143 -5.23 -0.71 11.77
CA ASP A 143 -6.03 -1.58 12.63
C ASP A 143 -5.22 -2.41 13.65
N LEU A 144 -3.89 -2.22 13.69
CA LEU A 144 -2.99 -2.87 14.65
C LEU A 144 -3.15 -2.29 16.06
N GLY A 145 -3.30 -3.16 17.05
CA GLY A 145 -3.21 -2.79 18.46
C GLY A 145 -4.17 -1.67 18.84
N ASP A 146 -3.63 -0.57 19.38
CA ASP A 146 -4.38 0.63 19.74
C ASP A 146 -4.92 1.45 18.55
N GLY A 147 -4.53 1.12 17.31
CA GLY A 147 -4.92 1.82 16.08
C GLY A 147 -4.48 3.28 16.01
N ALA A 148 -3.61 3.71 16.93
CA ALA A 148 -3.21 5.09 17.14
C ALA A 148 -1.69 5.25 17.05
N PHE A 149 -0.94 4.51 17.86
CA PHE A 149 0.52 4.57 17.95
C PHE A 149 1.19 3.23 17.62
N ASP A 150 0.54 2.10 17.91
CA ASP A 150 1.04 0.77 17.59
C ASP A 150 1.34 0.55 16.09
N PRO A 151 0.54 1.07 15.14
CA PRO A 151 0.87 0.98 13.70
C PRO A 151 2.23 1.61 13.36
N PHE A 152 2.57 2.74 14.00
CA PHE A 152 3.85 3.42 13.80
C PHE A 152 4.98 2.71 14.54
N ARG A 153 4.72 2.16 15.73
CA ARG A 153 5.69 1.31 16.45
C ARG A 153 6.05 0.06 15.67
N GLU A 154 5.09 -0.57 14.97
CA GLU A 154 5.36 -1.68 14.06
C GLU A 154 6.37 -1.27 12.99
N ALA A 155 6.14 -0.13 12.32
CA ALA A 155 7.03 0.37 11.28
C ALA A 155 8.43 0.72 11.81
N VAL A 156 8.54 1.34 12.99
CA VAL A 156 9.82 1.58 13.67
C VAL A 156 10.53 0.26 13.98
N ALA A 157 9.81 -0.74 14.49
CA ALA A 157 10.36 -2.05 14.78
C ALA A 157 10.84 -2.78 13.52
N ILE A 158 10.13 -2.65 12.40
CA ILE A 158 10.56 -3.17 11.09
C ILE A 158 11.86 -2.50 10.66
N GLY A 159 11.95 -1.17 10.74
CA GLY A 159 13.18 -0.43 10.42
C GLY A 159 14.36 -0.86 11.31
N ALA A 160 14.16 -0.93 12.62
CA ALA A 160 15.19 -1.34 13.57
C ALA A 160 15.67 -2.80 13.35
N ARG A 161 14.76 -3.73 13.04
CA ARG A 161 15.07 -5.16 12.82
C ARG A 161 15.69 -5.44 11.45
N SER A 162 15.42 -4.60 10.46
CA SER A 162 15.88 -4.79 9.08
C SER A 162 17.09 -3.94 8.71
N GLY A 163 17.31 -2.83 9.41
CA GLY A 163 18.31 -1.82 9.06
C GLY A 163 17.89 -0.91 7.88
N CYS A 164 16.66 -1.03 7.39
CA CYS A 164 16.16 -0.22 6.29
C CYS A 164 15.72 1.17 6.77
N PRO A 165 16.08 2.27 6.07
CA PRO A 165 15.50 3.59 6.33
C PRO A 165 13.99 3.57 6.13
N VAL A 166 13.25 4.22 7.03
CA VAL A 166 11.79 4.19 7.08
C VAL A 166 11.21 5.56 6.71
N HIS A 167 10.12 5.56 5.96
CA HIS A 167 9.32 6.74 5.67
C HIS A 167 7.84 6.48 5.99
N PHE A 168 7.24 7.28 6.86
CA PHE A 168 5.79 7.23 7.06
C PHE A 168 5.08 8.07 5.99
N SER A 169 4.21 7.41 5.20
CA SER A 169 3.32 8.12 4.29
C SER A 169 2.28 8.92 5.07
N HIS A 170 1.94 10.13 4.60
CA HIS A 170 0.80 10.95 5.05
C HIS A 170 0.57 10.96 6.57
N TYR A 171 1.65 11.20 7.31
CA TYR A 171 1.70 11.14 8.76
C TYR A 171 0.91 12.29 9.40
N CYS A 172 -0.33 11.99 9.80
CA CYS A 172 -1.24 12.95 10.42
C CYS A 172 -2.06 12.35 11.57
N THR A 173 -2.70 13.21 12.37
CA THR A 173 -3.67 12.76 13.36
C THR A 173 -4.95 12.26 12.70
N ASN A 174 -5.52 11.16 13.19
CA ASN A 174 -6.83 10.65 12.82
C ASN A 174 -7.85 10.93 13.93
N LEU A 175 -9.05 10.36 13.84
CA LEU A 175 -10.09 10.53 14.88
C LEU A 175 -9.63 10.06 16.27
N ALA A 176 -8.86 8.98 16.36
CA ALA A 176 -8.35 8.43 17.61
C ALA A 176 -7.20 9.28 18.20
N THR A 177 -6.41 9.95 17.34
CA THR A 177 -5.24 10.75 17.75
C THR A 177 -5.47 12.26 17.67
N ARG A 178 -6.72 12.72 17.53
CA ARG A 178 -7.05 14.16 17.46
C ARG A 178 -6.47 14.93 18.65
N GLY A 179 -5.74 16.00 18.36
CA GLY A 179 -5.06 16.83 19.37
C GLY A 179 -3.74 16.26 19.87
N GLN A 180 -3.30 15.10 19.38
CA GLN A 180 -2.07 14.41 19.82
C GLN A 180 -0.90 14.56 18.84
N ALA A 181 -0.90 15.60 18.01
CA ALA A 181 0.18 15.85 17.03
C ALA A 181 1.58 15.91 17.70
N ALA A 182 1.69 16.52 18.88
CA ALA A 182 2.93 16.54 19.65
C ALA A 182 3.41 15.13 20.05
N ARG A 183 2.48 14.22 20.38
CA ARG A 183 2.84 12.84 20.74
C ARG A 183 3.27 12.02 19.52
N LEU A 184 2.67 12.27 18.34
CA LEU A 184 3.12 11.69 17.08
C LEU A 184 4.55 12.13 16.75
N LEU A 185 4.84 13.43 16.81
CA LEU A 185 6.20 13.94 16.57
C LEU A 185 7.20 13.38 17.58
N GLN A 186 6.81 13.24 18.85
CA GLN A 186 7.65 12.62 19.87
C GLN A 186 8.02 11.17 19.52
N LEU A 187 7.12 10.39 18.93
CA LEU A 187 7.42 9.03 18.47
C LEU A 187 8.53 9.03 17.41
N VAL A 188 8.52 9.99 16.49
CA VAL A 188 9.56 10.15 15.47
C VAL A 188 10.90 10.50 16.11
N ASP A 189 10.91 11.43 17.07
CA ASP A 189 12.13 11.82 17.79
C ASP A 189 12.70 10.65 18.61
N GLU A 190 11.85 9.89 19.30
CA GLU A 190 12.23 8.68 20.05
C GLU A 190 12.84 7.62 19.11
N ALA A 191 12.22 7.38 17.95
CA ALA A 191 12.72 6.42 16.96
C ALA A 191 14.09 6.82 16.40
N ARG A 192 14.26 8.10 16.02
CA ARG A 192 15.54 8.64 15.55
C ARG A 192 16.62 8.56 16.62
N ALA A 193 16.29 8.89 17.87
CA ALA A 193 17.22 8.78 19.00
C ALA A 193 17.66 7.33 19.27
N SER A 194 16.81 6.35 18.93
CA SER A 194 17.15 4.92 19.01
C SER A 194 17.95 4.38 17.81
N GLY A 195 18.28 5.23 16.83
CA GLY A 195 19.12 4.90 15.68
C GLY A 195 18.38 4.49 14.41
N VAL A 196 17.04 4.61 14.38
CA VAL A 196 16.26 4.36 13.15
C VAL A 196 16.31 5.61 12.26
N ASP A 197 16.79 5.47 11.02
CA ASP A 197 16.66 6.51 10.00
C ASP A 197 15.20 6.61 9.58
N LEU A 198 14.52 7.64 10.06
CA LEU A 198 13.08 7.79 9.93
C LEU A 198 12.74 9.17 9.37
N THR A 199 11.89 9.20 8.36
CA THR A 199 11.29 10.42 7.79
C THR A 199 9.78 10.24 7.65
N PHE A 200 9.06 11.32 7.32
CA PHE A 200 7.64 11.26 7.05
C PHE A 200 7.23 12.42 6.13
N ASP A 201 6.09 12.27 5.47
CA ASP A 201 5.40 13.33 4.74
C ASP A 201 4.01 13.60 5.32
N ALA A 202 3.41 14.71 4.90
CA ALA A 202 2.00 15.01 5.13
C ALA A 202 1.48 15.91 4.00
N TYR A 203 0.17 15.90 3.78
CA TYR A 203 -0.49 16.85 2.87
C TYR A 203 -1.24 17.93 3.68
N PRO A 204 -1.31 19.18 3.18
CA PRO A 204 -1.84 20.32 3.93
C PRO A 204 -3.38 20.42 3.84
N TYR A 205 -4.07 19.30 4.07
CA TYR A 205 -5.53 19.23 4.03
C TYR A 205 -6.07 18.41 5.21
N GLU A 206 -7.25 18.78 5.69
CA GLU A 206 -7.90 18.12 6.83
C GLU A 206 -8.56 16.77 6.46
N ALA A 207 -8.70 16.48 5.17
CA ALA A 207 -9.38 15.30 4.66
C ALA A 207 -8.46 14.47 3.77
N GLY A 208 -8.45 13.16 4.02
CA GLY A 208 -7.86 12.17 3.12
C GLY A 208 -8.82 11.75 2.00
N SER A 209 -8.31 10.99 1.03
CA SER A 209 -9.10 10.43 -0.07
C SER A 209 -8.56 9.04 -0.44
N SER A 210 -9.46 8.07 -0.61
CA SER A 210 -9.13 6.67 -0.93
C SER A 210 -10.32 6.00 -1.65
N THR A 211 -10.17 4.73 -2.02
CA THR A 211 -11.27 3.92 -2.57
C THR A 211 -12.41 3.76 -1.57
N LEU A 212 -13.67 3.81 -2.04
CA LEU A 212 -14.84 3.59 -1.18
C LEU A 212 -14.91 2.15 -0.64
N HIS A 213 -14.40 1.18 -1.40
CA HIS A 213 -14.46 -0.24 -1.02
C HIS A 213 -13.59 -0.60 0.18
N ILE A 214 -12.73 0.32 0.66
CA ILE A 214 -12.01 0.18 1.93
C ILE A 214 -12.96 0.10 3.14
N ALA A 215 -14.21 0.55 3.00
CA ALA A 215 -15.24 0.41 4.03
C ALA A 215 -15.85 -1.00 4.09
N VAL A 216 -15.67 -1.81 3.05
CA VAL A 216 -16.23 -3.17 2.98
C VAL A 216 -15.41 -4.11 3.86
N SER A 217 -16.09 -4.98 4.61
CA SER A 217 -15.47 -5.97 5.49
C SER A 217 -14.34 -6.75 4.82
N MET A 218 -13.23 -6.90 5.53
CA MET A 218 -11.99 -7.51 5.02
C MET A 218 -12.18 -8.91 4.44
N TRP A 219 -13.01 -9.77 5.06
CA TRP A 219 -13.30 -11.12 4.54
C TRP A 219 -13.86 -11.11 3.11
N ALA A 220 -14.56 -10.04 2.72
CA ALA A 220 -15.18 -9.92 1.41
C ALA A 220 -14.17 -9.63 0.30
N HIS A 221 -12.97 -9.16 0.66
CA HIS A 221 -11.87 -8.93 -0.27
C HIS A 221 -11.03 -10.19 -0.55
N ASN A 222 -11.20 -11.25 0.24
CA ASN A 222 -10.45 -12.49 0.09
C ASN A 222 -10.63 -13.11 -1.31
N GLY A 223 -9.55 -13.34 -2.06
CA GLY A 223 -9.62 -13.83 -3.45
C GLY A 223 -9.77 -12.73 -4.51
N GLY A 224 -9.69 -11.45 -4.11
CA GLY A 224 -9.44 -10.34 -5.01
C GLY A 224 -10.69 -9.66 -5.60
N PRO A 225 -10.49 -8.72 -6.54
CA PRO A 225 -11.54 -7.77 -6.94
C PRO A 225 -12.74 -8.44 -7.61
N TYR A 226 -12.53 -9.53 -8.36
CA TYR A 226 -13.64 -10.26 -8.99
C TYR A 226 -14.51 -10.99 -7.96
N GLU A 227 -13.91 -11.59 -6.93
CA GLU A 227 -14.66 -12.25 -5.86
C GLU A 227 -15.38 -11.23 -4.98
N LEU A 228 -14.75 -10.09 -4.69
CA LEU A 228 -15.41 -8.96 -4.03
C LEU A 228 -16.68 -8.54 -4.80
N LEU A 229 -16.59 -8.36 -6.12
CA LEU A 229 -17.73 -8.00 -6.96
C LEU A 229 -18.83 -9.07 -6.94
N LYS A 230 -18.49 -10.36 -6.92
CA LYS A 230 -19.46 -11.46 -6.79
C LYS A 230 -20.19 -11.38 -5.44
N ARG A 231 -19.46 -11.19 -4.33
CA ARG A 231 -20.04 -11.06 -2.98
C ARG A 231 -20.92 -9.83 -2.85
N LEU A 232 -20.52 -8.70 -3.43
CA LEU A 232 -21.35 -7.49 -3.46
C LEU A 232 -22.65 -7.69 -4.25
N LYS A 233 -22.68 -8.58 -5.26
CA LYS A 233 -23.91 -8.95 -5.99
C LYS A 233 -24.77 -9.97 -5.24
N ASN A 234 -24.19 -10.77 -4.34
CA ASN A 234 -24.91 -11.77 -3.55
C ASN A 234 -25.71 -11.14 -2.38
N LYS A 235 -26.99 -11.51 -2.23
CA LYS A 235 -27.88 -10.94 -1.20
C LYS A 235 -27.47 -11.33 0.22
N ASP A 236 -27.09 -12.60 0.42
CA ASP A 236 -26.74 -13.13 1.73
C ASP A 236 -25.40 -12.58 2.20
N ASP A 237 -24.44 -12.46 1.30
CA ASP A 237 -23.14 -11.83 1.60
C ASP A 237 -23.30 -10.34 1.91
N ARG A 238 -24.12 -9.60 1.15
CA ARG A 238 -24.47 -8.22 1.52
C ARG A 238 -25.13 -8.15 2.90
N ALA A 239 -26.01 -9.09 3.24
CA ALA A 239 -26.64 -9.13 4.55
C ALA A 239 -25.61 -9.36 5.67
N LYS A 240 -24.61 -10.22 5.45
CA LYS A 240 -23.48 -10.40 6.37
C LYS A 240 -22.62 -9.14 6.52
N MET A 241 -22.41 -8.38 5.44
CA MET A 241 -21.63 -7.14 5.47
C MET A 241 -22.36 -5.99 6.20
N ARG A 242 -23.70 -6.03 6.32
CA ARG A 242 -24.45 -4.95 6.99
C ARG A 242 -24.02 -4.80 8.44
N GLY A 243 -23.76 -3.56 8.85
CA GLY A 243 -23.30 -3.24 10.20
C GLY A 243 -21.85 -3.63 10.47
N GLN A 244 -21.14 -4.20 9.48
CA GLN A 244 -19.70 -4.36 9.53
C GLN A 244 -19.03 -3.22 8.74
N SER A 245 -17.92 -2.72 9.26
CA SER A 245 -17.00 -1.81 8.58
C SER A 245 -15.58 -2.16 8.98
N THR A 246 -14.61 -1.74 8.19
CA THR A 246 -13.21 -1.79 8.62
C THR A 246 -12.97 -0.80 9.75
N LYS A 247 -12.06 -1.15 10.68
CA LYS A 247 -11.63 -0.24 11.75
C LYS A 247 -11.00 1.04 11.21
N ILE A 248 -10.46 0.97 9.98
CA ILE A 248 -9.79 2.07 9.28
C ILE A 248 -10.78 3.20 8.95
N VAL A 249 -11.97 2.86 8.45
CA VAL A 249 -12.99 3.85 8.08
C VAL A 249 -13.74 4.36 9.31
N GLY A 250 -13.96 3.50 10.32
CA GLY A 250 -14.63 3.84 11.58
C GLY A 250 -16.13 4.10 11.42
N SER A 251 -16.51 5.15 10.68
CA SER A 251 -17.89 5.49 10.33
C SER A 251 -17.99 5.89 8.86
N VAL A 252 -19.13 5.54 8.22
CA VAL A 252 -19.46 6.06 6.89
C VAL A 252 -20.04 7.48 6.94
N GLU A 253 -20.41 7.96 8.13
CA GLU A 253 -20.83 9.34 8.34
C GLU A 253 -19.65 10.29 8.11
N GLY A 254 -19.82 11.26 7.21
CA GLY A 254 -18.75 12.19 6.81
C GLY A 254 -17.95 11.76 5.57
N ILE A 255 -18.20 10.56 5.02
CA ILE A 255 -17.64 10.18 3.71
C ILE A 255 -18.35 10.98 2.62
N VAL A 256 -17.57 11.70 1.81
CA VAL A 256 -18.03 12.34 0.59
C VAL A 256 -17.63 11.48 -0.60
N ILE A 257 -18.60 11.06 -1.40
CA ILE A 257 -18.33 10.35 -2.66
C ILE A 257 -17.97 11.40 -3.72
N SER A 258 -16.68 11.53 -4.01
CA SER A 258 -16.16 12.52 -4.97
C SER A 258 -16.45 12.18 -6.42
N ALA A 259 -16.54 10.90 -6.77
CA ALA A 259 -16.87 10.44 -8.11
C ALA A 259 -17.51 9.05 -8.10
N VAL A 260 -18.44 8.82 -9.02
CA VAL A 260 -18.97 7.50 -9.37
C VAL A 260 -18.98 7.41 -10.88
N LYS A 261 -18.31 6.40 -11.43
CA LYS A 261 -18.33 6.11 -12.86
C LYS A 261 -19.14 4.85 -13.11
N THR A 262 -20.02 4.88 -14.10
CA THR A 262 -20.87 3.76 -14.49
C THR A 262 -20.86 3.63 -16.01
N GLU A 263 -21.55 2.65 -16.56
CA GLU A 263 -21.77 2.62 -18.02
C GLU A 263 -22.57 3.85 -18.51
N LYS A 264 -23.28 4.55 -17.62
CA LYS A 264 -24.13 5.70 -17.94
C LYS A 264 -23.43 7.06 -17.79
N ASN A 265 -22.24 7.12 -17.19
CA ASN A 265 -21.49 8.36 -16.94
C ASN A 265 -19.97 8.14 -16.89
#